data_AF-A0AAV8DG71-F1
#
_entry.id   AF-A0AAV8DG71-F1
#
_cell.length_a   1.000
_cell.length_b   1.000
_cell.length_c   1.000
_cell.angle_alpha   90.00
_cell.angle_beta   90.00
_cell.angle_gamma   90.00
#
_symmetry.space_group_name_H-M   'P 1'
#
loop_
_entity.id
_entity.type
_entity.pdbx_description
1 polymer ?
#
loop_
_entity_poly.entity_id
_entity_poly.type
_entity_poly.pdbx_seq_one_letter_code
_entity_poly.pdbx_strand_id
1 'polypeptide(L)'
;MASAFPAVRTVKTYTVTPRPNPDAPRQIHLSAWDLPFLSVNYNQKGLLYAYPPDLSVEQIIQRLRSSLEEALFHFYPASGRLRVVTCQGGGITCHVEVGCEGDGAEIVHAIADGVGIADVVAADGQDLPELIKEFFPLNLAVNFDGCTNPLLVVQVTELIDGFFIGLAFNHAIIDGTSFWHFLNAWAEIALCKLAGKEVVLSQPPVHDKWFIGSYGEPPIRLPYSSPTEAIVRFPPPPLRDRMFHFSSQSLAKLKARANQECEKGSISTFQALSALLWRCITRARCLPIKQNTTCRFPIQNRARLQPALSPNYFGNSFHPISTTTTAGQLLENNLGWAAWLVHEAVSNHTDSAIRDLVHEYMQNPYTYKSRNDIHRIMISSSPRFDMYSCDFGWGKALAVRSGIANKFDGKLMAYPGWEGEGSVDIEVCLSPECMSALEKDEEFLAVVSPPIELGVLLGGVKHVGLLNQ
;
A
#
# COMPACT_ATOMS: atom_id res chain seq x y z
N MET A 1 10.65 30.72 -5.35
CA MET A 1 9.79 31.16 -4.23
C MET A 1 8.87 30.00 -3.92
N ALA A 2 8.99 29.39 -2.74
CA ALA A 2 8.08 28.32 -2.33
C ALA A 2 6.67 28.92 -2.23
N SER A 3 5.73 28.39 -3.00
CA SER A 3 4.31 28.64 -2.80
C SER A 3 3.97 28.13 -1.40
N ALA A 4 3.78 29.05 -0.46
CA ALA A 4 3.27 28.75 0.86
C ALA A 4 1.78 28.42 0.71
N PHE A 5 1.48 27.17 0.34
CA PHE A 5 0.13 26.66 0.47
C PHE A 5 -0.32 26.83 1.93
N PRO A 6 -1.56 27.27 2.20
CA PRO A 6 -2.08 27.26 3.54
C PRO A 6 -1.99 25.85 4.14
N ALA A 7 -1.56 25.78 5.40
CA ALA A 7 -1.41 24.53 6.14
C ALA A 7 -2.74 23.78 6.22
N VAL A 8 -2.71 22.46 6.08
CA VAL A 8 -3.87 21.62 6.34
C VAL A 8 -4.23 21.73 7.81
N ARG A 9 -5.46 22.18 8.10
CA ARG A 9 -5.91 22.37 9.50
C ARG A 9 -6.91 21.30 9.89
N THR A 10 -6.66 20.66 11.02
CA THR A 10 -7.62 19.74 11.64
C THR A 10 -8.79 20.53 12.23
N VAL A 11 -10.01 20.17 11.84
CA VAL A 11 -11.25 20.72 12.38
C VAL A 11 -11.70 19.90 13.58
N LYS A 12 -11.77 18.58 13.42
CA LYS A 12 -12.32 17.68 14.44
C LYS A 12 -11.84 16.25 14.26
N THR A 13 -11.67 15.55 15.38
CA THR A 13 -11.39 14.10 15.40
C THR A 13 -12.56 13.36 16.03
N TYR A 14 -12.88 12.20 15.47
CA TYR A 14 -13.94 11.31 15.91
C TYR A 14 -13.36 9.92 16.17
N THR A 15 -13.52 9.41 17.38
CA THR A 15 -13.27 7.99 17.66
C THR A 15 -14.48 7.17 17.20
N VAL A 16 -14.22 6.07 16.47
CA VAL A 16 -15.23 5.14 15.96
C VAL A 16 -14.96 3.77 16.54
N THR A 17 -15.86 3.31 17.41
CA THR A 17 -15.80 2.02 18.08
C THR A 17 -16.89 1.12 17.52
N PRO A 18 -16.61 -0.15 17.15
CA PRO A 18 -17.65 -1.07 16.76
C PRO A 18 -18.57 -1.39 17.94
N ARG A 19 -19.78 -1.86 17.64
CA ARG A 19 -20.62 -2.52 18.65
C ARG A 19 -19.88 -3.75 19.24
N PRO A 20 -20.14 -4.12 20.51
CA PRO A 20 -19.51 -5.30 21.11
C PRO A 20 -19.75 -6.56 20.28
N ASN A 21 -18.69 -7.33 20.03
CA ASN A 21 -18.75 -8.62 19.38
C ASN A 21 -18.30 -9.70 20.39
N PRO A 22 -19.24 -10.44 21.02
CA PRO A 22 -18.88 -11.44 22.04
C PRO A 22 -18.15 -12.65 21.46
N ASP A 23 -18.27 -12.89 20.15
CA ASP A 23 -17.64 -14.01 19.46
C ASP A 23 -16.22 -13.66 18.98
N ALA A 24 -15.84 -12.37 18.97
CA ALA A 24 -14.51 -11.94 18.58
C ALA A 24 -13.49 -12.24 19.70
N PRO A 25 -12.31 -12.80 19.36
CA PRO A 25 -11.20 -12.92 20.30
C PRO A 25 -10.82 -11.55 20.87
N ARG A 26 -10.62 -11.48 22.18
CA ARG A 26 -10.10 -10.26 22.85
C ARG A 26 -8.63 -9.99 22.56
N GLN A 27 -7.93 -10.99 22.03
CA GLN A 27 -6.49 -10.98 21.82
C GLN A 27 -6.16 -11.73 20.53
N ILE A 28 -5.25 -11.16 19.73
CA ILE A 28 -4.78 -11.77 18.49
C ILE A 28 -3.26 -11.79 18.50
N HIS A 29 -2.69 -12.98 18.43
CA HIS A 29 -1.24 -13.15 18.32
C HIS A 29 -0.76 -12.79 16.91
N LEU A 30 0.34 -12.04 16.84
CA LEU A 30 1.00 -11.72 15.58
C LEU A 30 1.78 -12.93 15.04
N SER A 31 1.66 -13.17 13.74
CA SER A 31 2.34 -14.23 13.01
C SER A 31 3.78 -13.86 12.63
N ALA A 32 4.51 -14.84 12.07
CA ALA A 32 5.83 -14.62 11.47
C ALA A 32 5.82 -13.62 10.30
N TRP A 33 4.66 -13.38 9.68
CA TRP A 33 4.51 -12.35 8.63
C TRP A 33 4.17 -10.96 9.18
N ASP A 34 3.71 -10.89 10.43
CA ASP A 34 3.26 -9.66 11.08
C ASP A 34 4.42 -8.96 11.80
N LEU A 35 5.13 -9.73 12.65
CA LEU A 35 6.19 -9.23 13.53
C LEU A 35 7.36 -8.51 12.84
N PRO A 36 7.82 -8.91 11.64
CA PRO A 36 8.86 -8.17 10.93
C PRO A 36 8.52 -6.70 10.67
N PHE A 37 7.24 -6.35 10.61
CA PHE A 37 6.80 -5.01 10.24
C PHE A 37 6.73 -4.02 11.40
N LEU A 38 7.00 -4.41 12.64
CA LEU A 38 6.89 -3.52 13.81
C LEU A 38 7.70 -2.21 13.67
N SER A 39 8.85 -2.24 12.98
CA SER A 39 9.72 -1.08 12.75
C SER A 39 9.45 -0.34 11.42
N VAL A 40 8.52 -0.84 10.60
CA VAL A 40 8.13 -0.21 9.33
C VAL A 40 7.09 0.88 9.61
N ASN A 41 6.97 1.91 8.76
CA ASN A 41 5.92 2.91 8.96
C ASN A 41 4.54 2.29 8.78
N TYR A 42 3.55 2.94 9.39
CA TYR A 42 2.15 2.80 8.99
C TYR A 42 2.03 2.98 7.49
N ASN A 43 1.29 2.10 6.82
CA ASN A 43 1.05 2.29 5.39
C ASN A 43 0.06 3.43 5.19
N GLN A 44 0.30 4.23 4.15
CA GLN A 44 -0.56 5.35 3.78
C GLN A 44 -1.10 5.18 2.35
N LYS A 45 -2.42 5.23 2.20
CA LYS A 45 -3.15 5.18 0.91
C LYS A 45 -4.34 6.11 0.96
N GLY A 46 -4.63 6.78 -0.15
CA GLY A 46 -5.72 7.74 -0.18
C GLY A 46 -6.34 7.91 -1.55
N LEU A 47 -7.58 8.38 -1.52
CA LEU A 47 -8.48 8.45 -2.66
C LEU A 47 -9.04 9.88 -2.77
N LEU A 48 -8.93 10.44 -3.97
CA LEU A 48 -9.46 11.76 -4.30
C LEU A 48 -10.86 11.62 -4.91
N TYR A 49 -11.81 12.45 -4.47
CA TYR A 49 -13.17 12.47 -4.99
C TYR A 49 -13.62 13.89 -5.30
N ALA A 50 -14.50 14.05 -6.30
CA ALA A 50 -15.25 15.28 -6.49
C ALA A 50 -16.40 15.36 -5.48
N TYR A 51 -16.83 16.58 -5.15
CA TYR A 51 -18.04 16.74 -4.35
C TYR A 51 -19.26 16.24 -5.14
N PRO A 52 -20.10 15.37 -4.54
CA PRO A 52 -21.43 15.11 -5.07
C PRO A 52 -22.30 16.37 -4.87
N PRO A 53 -23.20 16.71 -5.80
CA PRO A 53 -23.94 18.00 -5.79
C PRO A 53 -24.75 18.27 -4.51
N ASP A 54 -25.24 17.21 -3.85
CA ASP A 54 -26.25 17.30 -2.79
C ASP A 54 -25.75 16.86 -1.41
N LEU A 55 -24.44 16.66 -1.20
CA LEU A 55 -23.90 16.29 0.12
C LEU A 55 -22.95 17.35 0.67
N SER A 56 -23.19 17.75 1.93
CA SER A 56 -22.22 18.49 2.72
C SER A 56 -21.10 17.57 3.22
N VAL A 57 -19.95 18.15 3.60
CA VAL A 57 -18.86 17.40 4.21
C VAL A 57 -19.29 16.70 5.51
N GLU A 58 -20.17 17.31 6.30
CA GLU A 58 -20.67 16.71 7.54
C GLU A 58 -21.47 15.44 7.24
N GLN A 59 -22.25 15.44 6.17
CA GLN A 59 -22.99 14.25 5.73
C GLN A 59 -22.04 13.15 5.22
N ILE A 60 -20.98 13.52 4.50
CA ILE A 60 -19.90 12.60 4.08
C ILE A 60 -19.24 11.96 5.31
N ILE A 61 -18.80 12.76 6.27
CA ILE A 61 -18.15 12.30 7.50
C ILE A 61 -19.12 11.43 8.31
N GLN A 62 -20.38 11.82 8.46
CA GLN A 62 -21.37 11.04 9.19
C GLN A 62 -21.62 9.68 8.53
N ARG A 63 -21.68 9.62 7.20
CA ARG A 63 -21.80 8.37 6.43
C ARG A 63 -20.59 7.48 6.65
N LEU A 64 -19.38 8.03 6.54
CA LEU A 64 -18.12 7.31 6.79
C LEU A 64 -18.07 6.75 8.20
N ARG A 65 -18.40 7.56 9.22
CA ARG A 65 -18.43 7.13 10.63
C ARG A 65 -19.41 5.98 10.87
N SER A 66 -20.66 6.14 10.44
CA SER A 66 -21.69 5.12 10.64
C SER A 66 -21.36 3.81 9.94
N SER A 67 -20.86 3.87 8.70
CA SER A 67 -20.45 2.66 7.98
C SER A 67 -19.18 2.03 8.53
N LEU A 68 -18.23 2.84 9.03
CA LEU A 68 -16.98 2.34 9.62
C LEU A 68 -17.24 1.58 10.92
N GLU A 69 -18.19 2.04 11.74
CA GLU A 69 -18.61 1.33 12.95
C GLU A 69 -19.02 -0.13 12.65
N GLU A 70 -19.79 -0.35 11.58
CA GLU A 70 -20.19 -1.69 11.15
C GLU A 70 -19.04 -2.44 10.47
N ALA A 71 -18.21 -1.76 9.69
CA ALA A 71 -17.03 -2.39 9.09
C ALA A 71 -16.07 -2.92 10.18
N LEU A 72 -15.82 -2.14 11.23
CA LEU A 72 -14.99 -2.55 12.37
C LEU A 72 -15.59 -3.71 13.17
N PHE A 73 -16.91 -3.96 13.10
CA PHE A 73 -17.50 -5.15 13.71
C PHE A 73 -17.02 -6.43 13.00
N HIS A 74 -16.93 -6.41 11.67
CA HIS A 74 -16.42 -7.52 10.87
C HIS A 74 -14.89 -7.59 10.84
N PHE A 75 -14.24 -6.43 10.85
CA PHE A 75 -12.79 -6.26 10.79
C PHE A 75 -12.23 -5.77 12.14
N TYR A 76 -12.65 -6.44 13.21
CA TYR A 76 -12.36 -6.08 14.60
C TYR A 76 -10.89 -5.82 14.95
N PRO A 77 -9.87 -6.48 14.35
CA PRO A 77 -8.47 -6.19 14.68
C PRO A 77 -8.09 -4.73 14.38
N ALA A 78 -8.72 -4.09 13.40
CA ALA A 78 -8.44 -2.70 13.02
C ALA A 78 -8.88 -1.68 14.09
N SER A 79 -9.75 -2.08 15.02
CA SER A 79 -10.19 -1.26 16.16
C SER A 79 -9.39 -1.47 17.44
N GLY A 80 -8.40 -2.37 17.43
CA GLY A 80 -7.59 -2.71 18.59
C GLY A 80 -6.39 -1.80 18.83
N ARG A 81 -5.49 -2.23 19.72
CA ARG A 81 -4.16 -1.64 19.96
C ARG A 81 -3.11 -2.74 20.09
N LEU A 82 -1.86 -2.44 19.74
CA LEU A 82 -0.76 -3.36 20.02
C LEU A 82 -0.47 -3.42 21.52
N ARG A 83 -0.13 -4.60 22.03
CA ARG A 83 0.27 -4.81 23.42
C ARG A 83 1.58 -5.55 23.47
N VAL A 84 2.43 -5.15 24.40
CA VAL A 84 3.68 -5.84 24.70
C VAL A 84 3.49 -6.64 25.97
N VAL A 85 3.71 -7.95 25.87
CA VAL A 85 3.62 -8.86 27.01
C VAL A 85 5.01 -9.37 27.32
N THR A 86 5.47 -9.11 28.54
CA THR A 86 6.79 -9.57 29.03
C THR A 86 6.67 -11.01 29.49
N CYS A 87 7.53 -11.89 29.00
CA CYS A 87 7.52 -13.30 29.38
C CYS A 87 8.38 -13.53 30.64
N GLN A 88 7.89 -14.33 31.58
CA GLN A 88 8.64 -14.76 32.78
C GLN A 88 9.36 -16.10 32.49
N GLY A 89 10.63 -16.20 32.90
CA GLY A 89 11.43 -17.44 32.89
C GLY A 89 12.27 -17.69 31.62
N GLY A 90 13.59 -17.85 31.79
CA GLY A 90 14.54 -18.28 30.74
C GLY A 90 15.31 -17.18 30.00
N GLY A 91 15.04 -15.90 30.30
CA GLY A 91 15.64 -14.72 29.68
C GLY A 91 14.66 -13.54 29.68
N ILE A 92 15.09 -12.32 29.39
CA ILE A 92 14.18 -11.18 29.21
C ILE A 92 13.71 -11.19 27.75
N THR A 93 12.55 -11.81 27.49
CA THR A 93 11.91 -11.86 26.17
C THR A 93 10.50 -11.27 26.24
N CYS A 94 10.01 -10.76 25.12
CA CYS A 94 8.66 -10.23 25.00
C CYS A 94 7.93 -10.81 23.78
N HIS A 95 6.61 -10.71 23.76
CA HIS A 95 5.83 -10.87 22.53
C HIS A 95 4.90 -9.69 22.33
N VAL A 96 4.46 -9.51 21.08
CA VAL A 96 3.55 -8.45 20.67
C VAL A 96 2.28 -9.06 20.12
N GLU A 97 1.14 -8.49 20.52
CA GLU A 97 -0.20 -8.94 20.14
C GLU A 97 -1.14 -7.77 19.92
N VAL A 98 -2.32 -8.03 19.39
CA VAL A 98 -3.39 -7.04 19.27
C VAL A 98 -4.41 -7.28 20.39
N GLY A 99 -4.59 -6.29 21.27
CA GLY A 99 -5.73 -6.24 22.17
C GLY A 99 -6.95 -5.67 21.47
N CYS A 100 -8.05 -6.42 21.47
CA CYS A 100 -9.32 -6.07 20.82
C CYS A 100 -10.36 -5.66 21.87
N GLU A 101 -10.06 -4.62 22.65
CA GLU A 101 -10.93 -4.12 23.74
C GLU A 101 -11.82 -2.95 23.33
N GLY A 102 -11.93 -2.68 22.02
CA GLY A 102 -12.82 -1.64 21.50
C GLY A 102 -12.26 -0.22 21.63
N ASP A 103 -10.94 -0.05 21.63
CA ASP A 103 -10.27 1.26 21.64
C ASP A 103 -10.62 2.15 20.42
N GLY A 104 -11.08 1.52 19.34
CA GLY A 104 -11.63 2.18 18.16
C GLY A 104 -10.59 2.66 17.15
N ALA A 105 -11.08 2.97 15.95
CA ALA A 105 -10.35 3.71 14.92
C ALA A 105 -10.64 5.21 15.04
N GLU A 106 -9.94 6.03 14.28
CA GLU A 106 -10.19 7.48 14.22
C GLU A 106 -10.57 7.96 12.82
N ILE A 107 -11.52 8.90 12.77
CA ILE A 107 -11.79 9.74 11.60
C ILE A 107 -11.42 11.18 11.95
N VAL A 108 -10.50 11.76 11.20
CA VAL A 108 -10.06 13.15 11.29
C VAL A 108 -10.71 13.94 10.16
N HIS A 109 -11.35 15.04 10.49
CA HIS A 109 -11.84 16.03 9.54
C HIS A 109 -10.84 17.18 9.46
N ALA A 110 -10.34 17.46 8.26
CA ALA A 110 -9.38 18.52 7.99
C ALA A 110 -9.82 19.36 6.77
N ILE A 111 -9.26 20.56 6.65
CA ILE A 111 -9.50 21.48 5.54
C ILE A 111 -8.14 21.90 4.95
N ALA A 112 -8.03 21.84 3.63
CA ALA A 112 -6.92 22.40 2.87
C ALA A 112 -7.37 23.69 2.19
N ASP A 113 -7.13 24.83 2.84
CA ASP A 113 -7.60 26.13 2.36
C ASP A 113 -6.92 26.48 1.02
N GLY A 114 -7.71 26.81 -0.01
CA GLY A 114 -7.18 27.26 -1.31
C GLY A 114 -6.69 26.15 -2.26
N VAL A 115 -6.98 24.88 -1.96
CA VAL A 115 -6.47 23.71 -2.72
C VAL A 115 -7.64 23.02 -3.42
N GLY A 116 -7.49 22.71 -4.71
CA GLY A 116 -8.48 21.98 -5.50
C GLY A 116 -8.00 20.61 -5.97
N ILE A 117 -8.86 19.88 -6.66
CA ILE A 117 -8.58 18.57 -7.27
C ILE A 117 -7.38 18.63 -8.22
N ALA A 118 -7.29 19.69 -9.03
CA ALA A 118 -6.22 19.87 -10.01
C ALA A 118 -4.82 19.89 -9.36
N ASP A 119 -4.72 20.46 -8.16
CA ASP A 119 -3.47 20.48 -7.40
C ASP A 119 -3.09 19.07 -6.93
N VAL A 120 -4.06 18.23 -6.55
CA VAL A 120 -3.79 16.86 -6.06
C VAL A 120 -3.42 15.90 -7.19
N VAL A 121 -4.02 16.08 -8.38
CA VAL A 121 -3.71 15.23 -9.53
C VAL A 121 -2.31 15.50 -10.07
N ALA A 122 -1.83 16.75 -9.98
CA ALA A 122 -0.64 17.28 -10.62
C ALA A 122 -0.74 17.28 -12.15
N ALA A 123 -0.18 18.30 -12.81
CA ALA A 123 -0.16 18.34 -14.27
C ALA A 123 0.88 17.35 -14.84
N ASP A 124 0.71 17.00 -16.12
CA ASP A 124 1.69 16.15 -16.81
C ASP A 124 3.09 16.77 -16.73
N GLY A 125 4.09 15.92 -16.51
CA GLY A 125 5.47 16.35 -16.38
C GLY A 125 5.81 17.10 -15.08
N GLN A 126 4.92 17.13 -14.08
CA GLN A 126 5.19 17.75 -12.77
C GLN A 126 5.35 16.73 -11.64
N ASP A 127 6.08 17.12 -10.60
CA ASP A 127 6.15 16.36 -9.34
C ASP A 127 4.80 16.40 -8.62
N LEU A 128 4.50 15.35 -7.86
CA LEU A 128 3.37 15.35 -6.94
C LEU A 128 3.61 16.43 -5.86
N PRO A 129 2.63 17.30 -5.58
CA PRO A 129 2.81 18.37 -4.60
C PRO A 129 3.10 17.84 -3.21
N GLU A 130 4.03 18.51 -2.52
CA GLU A 130 4.41 18.12 -1.16
C GLU A 130 3.24 18.21 -0.18
N LEU A 131 2.30 19.11 -0.40
CA LEU A 131 1.09 19.27 0.39
C LEU A 131 0.28 17.97 0.52
N ILE A 132 0.31 17.09 -0.49
CA ILE A 132 -0.41 15.79 -0.44
C ILE A 132 0.05 14.97 0.78
N LYS A 133 1.28 15.16 1.26
CA LYS A 133 1.81 14.50 2.47
C LYS A 133 1.04 14.90 3.73
N GLU A 134 0.42 16.09 3.77
CA GLU A 134 -0.42 16.56 4.88
C GLU A 134 -1.85 16.00 4.85
N PHE A 135 -2.25 15.35 3.76
CA PHE A 135 -3.57 14.74 3.63
C PHE A 135 -3.65 13.34 4.27
N PHE A 136 -2.56 12.90 4.91
CA PHE A 136 -2.45 11.61 5.56
C PHE A 136 -2.18 11.76 7.06
N PRO A 137 -2.85 10.97 7.90
CA PRO A 137 -2.57 10.93 9.32
C PRO A 137 -1.30 10.12 9.62
N LEU A 138 -0.76 10.28 10.84
CA LEU A 138 0.34 9.47 11.39
C LEU A 138 1.63 9.46 10.54
N ASN A 139 1.99 10.59 9.94
CA ASN A 139 3.24 10.73 9.21
C ASN A 139 4.44 10.26 10.05
N LEU A 140 5.27 9.39 9.47
CA LEU A 140 6.47 8.79 10.07
C LEU A 140 6.24 7.92 11.33
N ALA A 141 4.98 7.67 11.73
CA ALA A 141 4.69 6.68 12.77
C ALA A 141 5.13 5.29 12.30
N VAL A 142 5.76 4.53 13.18
CA VAL A 142 6.10 3.12 12.94
C VAL A 142 5.02 2.23 13.51
N ASN A 143 4.87 1.02 13.00
CA ASN A 143 3.80 0.11 13.41
C ASN A 143 3.82 -0.19 14.92
N PHE A 144 4.99 -0.20 15.56
CA PHE A 144 5.08 -0.33 17.01
C PHE A 144 4.38 0.81 17.79
N ASP A 145 4.22 1.99 17.19
CA ASP A 145 3.44 3.09 17.80
C ASP A 145 1.95 2.74 17.94
N GLY A 146 1.49 1.65 17.34
CA GLY A 146 0.14 1.11 17.57
C GLY A 146 -0.14 0.66 19.00
N CYS A 147 0.86 0.69 19.89
CA CYS A 147 0.64 0.58 21.33
C CYS A 147 -0.09 1.78 21.94
N THR A 148 0.03 2.96 21.33
CA THR A 148 -0.60 4.20 21.79
C THR A 148 -1.51 4.80 20.72
N ASN A 149 -1.11 4.72 19.45
CA ASN A 149 -1.90 5.20 18.31
C ASN A 149 -2.94 4.17 17.88
N PRO A 150 -4.06 4.61 17.27
CA PRO A 150 -4.96 3.70 16.58
C PRO A 150 -4.26 2.86 15.51
N LEU A 151 -4.77 1.65 15.27
CA LEU A 151 -4.29 0.79 14.19
C LEU A 151 -4.83 1.19 12.82
N LEU A 152 -5.90 1.99 12.80
CA LEU A 152 -6.49 2.61 11.63
C LEU A 152 -6.87 4.07 11.95
N VAL A 153 -6.39 4.99 11.13
CA VAL A 153 -6.81 6.40 11.14
C VAL A 153 -7.18 6.80 9.72
N VAL A 154 -8.32 7.45 9.56
CA VAL A 154 -8.81 8.01 8.30
C VAL A 154 -8.86 9.52 8.43
N GLN A 155 -8.35 10.25 7.47
CA GLN A 155 -8.45 11.70 7.37
C GLN A 155 -9.29 12.06 6.15
N VAL A 156 -10.37 12.80 6.35
CA VAL A 156 -11.17 13.43 5.31
C VAL A 156 -10.74 14.88 5.21
N THR A 157 -10.06 15.23 4.12
CA THR A 157 -9.55 16.57 3.86
C THR A 157 -10.42 17.26 2.82
N GLU A 158 -11.06 18.37 3.18
CA GLU A 158 -11.85 19.19 2.27
C GLU A 158 -10.95 19.99 1.33
N LEU A 159 -11.37 20.07 0.07
CA LEU A 159 -10.80 20.87 -1.01
C LEU A 159 -11.86 21.85 -1.54
N ILE A 160 -11.50 22.74 -2.45
CA ILE A 160 -12.43 23.72 -3.04
C ILE A 160 -13.57 23.02 -3.81
N ASP A 161 -13.22 21.98 -4.58
CA ASP A 161 -14.10 21.32 -5.56
C ASP A 161 -14.21 19.79 -5.34
N GLY A 162 -13.66 19.31 -4.22
CA GLY A 162 -13.71 17.90 -3.86
C GLY A 162 -13.23 17.62 -2.43
N PHE A 163 -12.92 16.36 -2.16
CA PHE A 163 -12.35 15.95 -0.89
C PHE A 163 -11.41 14.76 -1.08
N PHE A 164 -10.48 14.61 -0.14
CA PHE A 164 -9.51 13.53 -0.13
C PHE A 164 -9.71 12.66 1.11
N ILE A 165 -9.80 11.35 0.91
CA ILE A 165 -9.80 10.36 2.00
C ILE A 165 -8.41 9.75 2.09
N GLY A 166 -7.61 10.20 3.05
CA GLY A 166 -6.31 9.62 3.37
C GLY A 166 -6.42 8.60 4.50
N LEU A 167 -5.76 7.45 4.39
CA LEU A 167 -5.76 6.43 5.42
C LEU A 167 -4.33 6.17 5.88
N ALA A 168 -4.15 5.95 7.19
CA ALA A 168 -2.96 5.35 7.77
C ALA A 168 -3.37 4.07 8.51
N PHE A 169 -2.71 2.95 8.20
CA PHE A 169 -3.02 1.66 8.80
C PHE A 169 -1.78 0.87 9.19
N ASN A 170 -1.88 0.15 10.29
CA ASN A 170 -0.76 -0.57 10.88
C ASN A 170 -0.42 -1.83 10.07
N HIS A 171 0.74 -1.83 9.41
CA HIS A 171 1.15 -2.93 8.53
C HIS A 171 1.40 -4.25 9.29
N ALA A 172 1.58 -4.21 10.62
CA ALA A 172 1.75 -5.44 11.40
C ALA A 172 0.45 -6.26 11.54
N ILE A 173 -0.71 -5.72 11.18
CA ILE A 173 -1.98 -6.47 11.25
C ILE A 173 -2.62 -6.75 9.90
N ILE A 174 -2.20 -6.07 8.83
CA ILE A 174 -2.89 -6.08 7.54
C ILE A 174 -1.92 -5.85 6.38
N ASP A 175 -1.99 -6.69 5.34
CA ASP A 175 -1.27 -6.46 4.08
C ASP A 175 -2.12 -5.67 3.06
N GLY A 176 -1.53 -5.37 1.90
CA GLY A 176 -2.21 -4.64 0.84
C GLY A 176 -3.48 -5.34 0.33
N THR A 177 -3.48 -6.67 0.24
CA THR A 177 -4.66 -7.44 -0.21
C THR A 177 -5.80 -7.30 0.79
N SER A 178 -5.52 -7.54 2.07
CA SER A 178 -6.52 -7.39 3.14
C SER A 178 -6.98 -5.95 3.33
N PHE A 179 -6.10 -4.96 3.10
CA PHE A 179 -6.48 -3.54 3.20
C PHE A 179 -7.50 -3.13 2.15
N TRP A 180 -7.30 -3.48 0.89
CA TRP A 180 -8.27 -3.15 -0.15
C TRP A 180 -9.54 -3.99 -0.04
N HIS A 181 -9.45 -5.22 0.47
CA HIS A 181 -10.65 -5.99 0.85
C HIS A 181 -11.46 -5.28 1.93
N PHE A 182 -10.81 -4.79 3.01
CA PHE A 182 -11.46 -4.00 4.05
C PHE A 182 -12.10 -2.72 3.49
N LEU A 183 -11.37 -1.95 2.67
CA LEU A 183 -11.87 -0.67 2.17
C LEU A 183 -13.07 -0.85 1.22
N ASN A 184 -13.04 -1.87 0.36
CA ASN A 184 -14.18 -2.22 -0.49
C ASN A 184 -15.38 -2.74 0.33
N ALA A 185 -15.15 -3.55 1.36
CA ALA A 185 -16.22 -3.98 2.26
C ALA A 185 -16.82 -2.80 3.03
N TRP A 186 -16.01 -1.83 3.46
CA TRP A 186 -16.49 -0.63 4.11
C TRP A 186 -17.36 0.23 3.16
N ALA A 187 -16.96 0.36 1.89
CA ALA A 187 -17.75 1.01 0.86
C ALA A 187 -19.08 0.27 0.60
N GLU A 188 -19.06 -1.06 0.48
CA GLU A 188 -20.25 -1.91 0.34
C GLU A 188 -21.24 -1.70 1.51
N ILE A 189 -20.73 -1.68 2.74
CA ILE A 189 -21.54 -1.40 3.94
C ILE A 189 -22.17 -0.02 3.87
N ALA A 190 -21.43 1.01 3.43
CA ALA A 190 -21.95 2.36 3.30
C ALA A 190 -23.12 2.43 2.29
N LEU A 191 -23.01 1.72 1.17
CA LEU A 191 -24.08 1.60 0.17
C LEU A 191 -25.30 0.85 0.70
N CYS A 192 -25.11 -0.27 1.42
CA CYS A 192 -26.21 -1.00 2.05
C CYS A 192 -26.97 -0.13 3.04
N LYS A 193 -26.25 0.58 3.93
CA LYS A 193 -26.85 1.51 4.88
C LYS A 193 -27.59 2.66 4.18
N LEU A 194 -27.02 3.22 3.13
CA LEU A 194 -27.66 4.28 2.33
C LEU A 194 -28.98 3.81 1.70
N ALA A 195 -29.02 2.56 1.24
CA ALA A 195 -30.22 1.96 0.64
C ALA A 195 -31.23 1.43 1.69
N GLY A 196 -30.96 1.57 2.99
CA GLY A 196 -31.80 1.01 4.06
C GLY A 196 -31.87 -0.51 4.05
N LYS A 197 -30.85 -1.18 3.50
CA LYS A 197 -30.77 -2.65 3.41
C LYS A 197 -30.02 -3.23 4.59
N GLU A 198 -30.33 -4.48 4.92
CA GLU A 198 -29.53 -5.27 5.84
C GLU A 198 -28.10 -5.41 5.32
N VAL A 199 -27.11 -5.30 6.22
CA VAL A 199 -25.70 -5.41 5.88
C VAL A 199 -25.32 -6.89 5.83
N VAL A 200 -25.11 -7.41 4.63
CA VAL A 200 -24.56 -8.75 4.39
C VAL A 200 -23.36 -8.60 3.46
N LEU A 201 -22.16 -8.82 3.99
CA LEU A 201 -20.94 -8.70 3.21
C LEU A 201 -20.84 -9.78 2.14
N SER A 202 -20.61 -9.36 0.90
CA SER A 202 -20.34 -10.25 -0.23
C SER A 202 -19.15 -11.19 0.02
N GLN A 203 -18.11 -10.71 0.70
CA GLN A 203 -16.89 -11.44 1.03
C GLN A 203 -16.52 -11.19 2.50
N PRO A 204 -17.05 -11.97 3.47
CA PRO A 204 -16.70 -11.79 4.87
C PRO A 204 -15.23 -12.12 5.15
N PRO A 205 -14.55 -11.39 6.04
CA PRO A 205 -13.15 -11.65 6.38
C PRO A 205 -12.97 -12.95 7.16
N VAL A 206 -11.85 -13.64 6.91
CA VAL A 206 -11.41 -14.82 7.67
C VAL A 206 -10.26 -14.40 8.58
N HIS A 207 -10.44 -14.56 9.89
CA HIS A 207 -9.48 -14.10 10.90
C HIS A 207 -8.57 -15.20 11.44
N ASP A 208 -8.78 -16.45 11.03
CA ASP A 208 -7.95 -17.59 11.45
C ASP A 208 -6.50 -17.37 11.02
N LYS A 209 -5.68 -16.92 11.97
CA LYS A 209 -4.26 -16.64 11.73
C LYS A 209 -3.54 -17.92 11.33
N TRP A 210 -2.76 -17.83 10.26
CA TRP A 210 -1.98 -18.96 9.78
C TRP A 210 -0.68 -19.09 10.59
N PHE A 211 -0.47 -20.29 11.13
CA PHE A 211 0.76 -20.69 11.82
C PHE A 211 1.27 -22.02 11.24
N ILE A 212 2.58 -22.21 11.24
CA ILE A 212 3.22 -23.41 10.69
C ILE A 212 3.17 -24.58 11.69
N GLY A 213 2.00 -25.22 11.83
CA GLY A 213 1.82 -26.44 12.63
C GLY A 213 2.54 -26.43 13.99
N SER A 214 3.13 -27.56 14.38
CA SER A 214 3.82 -27.76 15.67
C SER A 214 5.11 -26.95 15.88
N TYR A 215 5.56 -26.16 14.90
CA TYR A 215 6.83 -25.40 14.97
C TYR A 215 6.62 -23.90 15.27
N GLY A 216 5.38 -23.42 15.26
CA GLY A 216 5.07 -22.00 15.35
C GLY A 216 3.82 -21.71 16.17
N GLU A 217 3.67 -22.37 17.32
CA GLU A 217 2.57 -22.04 18.22
C GLU A 217 2.73 -20.61 18.76
N PRO A 218 1.67 -19.80 18.72
CA PRO A 218 1.70 -18.49 19.36
C PRO A 218 1.76 -18.63 20.89
N PRO A 219 2.35 -17.65 21.60
CA PRO A 219 2.94 -16.42 21.07
C PRO A 219 4.39 -16.63 20.58
N ILE A 220 4.72 -16.01 19.45
CA ILE A 220 6.10 -15.93 18.96
C ILE A 220 6.86 -14.92 19.82
N ARG A 221 7.94 -15.37 20.47
CA ARG A 221 8.78 -14.54 21.34
C ARG A 221 9.85 -13.82 20.53
N LEU A 222 9.98 -12.52 20.73
CA LEU A 222 11.08 -11.74 20.19
C LEU A 222 12.32 -11.84 21.09
N PRO A 223 13.54 -11.87 20.52
CA PRO A 223 14.79 -12.01 21.27
C PRO A 223 15.25 -10.68 21.90
N TYR A 224 14.31 -9.84 22.34
CA TYR A 224 14.57 -8.51 22.91
C TYR A 224 13.90 -8.37 24.28
N SER A 225 14.52 -7.62 25.19
CA SER A 225 13.90 -7.27 26.47
C SER A 225 12.73 -6.30 26.30
N SER A 226 12.83 -5.43 25.30
CA SER A 226 11.75 -4.59 24.81
C SER A 226 11.79 -4.56 23.27
N PRO A 227 10.63 -4.63 22.57
CA PRO A 227 10.63 -4.51 21.12
C PRO A 227 11.23 -3.19 20.64
N THR A 228 11.21 -2.14 21.48
CA THR A 228 11.81 -0.83 21.20
C THR A 228 13.29 -0.88 20.84
N GLU A 229 14.04 -1.87 21.34
CA GLU A 229 15.45 -2.09 21.00
C GLU A 229 15.67 -2.39 19.52
N ALA A 230 14.65 -2.95 18.86
CA ALA A 230 14.68 -3.32 17.45
C ALA A 230 13.99 -2.30 16.55
N ILE A 231 13.35 -1.26 17.11
CA ILE A 231 12.64 -0.24 16.34
C ILE A 231 13.62 0.82 15.83
N VAL A 232 13.70 0.92 14.51
CA VAL A 232 14.44 1.94 13.79
C VAL A 232 13.46 2.88 13.09
N ARG A 233 13.61 4.18 13.34
CA ARG A 233 12.85 5.23 12.64
C ARG A 233 13.74 5.81 11.55
N PHE A 234 13.27 5.74 10.31
CA PHE A 234 13.98 6.23 9.15
C PHE A 234 13.19 7.37 8.53
N PRO A 235 13.63 8.64 8.67
CA PRO A 235 13.08 9.72 7.87
C PRO A 235 13.56 9.57 6.42
N PRO A 236 12.69 9.73 5.42
CA PRO A 236 13.11 9.70 4.02
C PRO A 236 14.09 10.84 3.72
N PRO A 237 15.06 10.63 2.81
CA PRO A 237 15.88 11.72 2.30
C PRO A 237 15.02 12.68 1.44
N PRO A 238 15.57 13.81 0.96
CA PRO A 238 14.92 14.59 -0.08
C PRO A 238 14.65 13.73 -1.32
N LEU A 239 13.39 13.68 -1.75
CA LEU A 239 12.91 12.85 -2.87
C LEU A 239 12.03 13.69 -3.78
N ARG A 240 12.07 13.39 -5.09
CA ARG A 240 11.05 13.77 -6.07
C ARG A 240 10.08 12.60 -6.22
N ASP A 241 8.79 12.89 -6.08
CA ASP A 241 7.70 11.92 -6.28
C ASP A 241 7.01 12.24 -7.61
N ARG A 242 7.00 11.30 -8.54
CA ARG A 242 6.42 11.46 -9.89
C ARG A 242 5.46 10.34 -10.22
N MET A 243 4.31 10.68 -10.79
CA MET A 243 3.40 9.69 -11.35
C MET A 243 3.73 9.48 -12.83
N PHE A 244 3.89 8.22 -13.25
CA PHE A 244 4.07 7.84 -14.64
C PHE A 244 2.97 6.87 -15.05
N HIS A 245 2.29 7.19 -16.15
CA HIS A 245 1.21 6.39 -16.69
C HIS A 245 1.73 5.42 -17.76
N PHE A 246 1.23 4.19 -17.74
CA PHE A 246 1.53 3.15 -18.73
C PHE A 246 0.21 2.55 -19.22
N SER A 247 -0.17 2.90 -20.45
CA SER A 247 -1.41 2.40 -21.04
C SER A 247 -1.34 0.90 -21.31
N SER A 248 -2.50 0.24 -21.39
CA SER A 248 -2.60 -1.19 -21.69
C SER A 248 -1.86 -1.55 -23.00
N GLN A 249 -1.92 -0.66 -24.00
CA GLN A 249 -1.24 -0.81 -25.28
C GLN A 249 0.29 -0.73 -25.15
N SER A 250 0.83 0.24 -24.40
CA SER A 250 2.29 0.36 -24.24
C SER A 250 2.86 -0.82 -23.45
N LEU A 251 2.13 -1.28 -22.43
CA LEU A 251 2.47 -2.47 -21.65
C LEU A 251 2.40 -3.76 -22.46
N ALA A 252 1.44 -3.89 -23.37
CA ALA A 252 1.37 -5.03 -24.29
C ALA A 252 2.57 -5.08 -25.23
N LYS A 253 3.00 -3.93 -25.78
CA LYS A 253 4.22 -3.82 -26.59
C LYS A 253 5.48 -4.15 -25.78
N LEU A 254 5.58 -3.64 -24.56
CA LEU A 254 6.70 -3.95 -23.66
C LEU A 254 6.79 -5.44 -23.36
N LYS A 255 5.64 -6.06 -23.02
CA LYS A 255 5.55 -7.51 -22.79
C LYS A 255 5.96 -8.29 -24.04
N ALA A 256 5.49 -7.90 -25.23
CA ALA A 256 5.84 -8.56 -26.48
C ALA A 256 7.36 -8.49 -26.74
N ARG A 257 7.97 -7.30 -26.56
CA ARG A 257 9.42 -7.11 -26.67
C ARG A 257 10.19 -8.03 -25.72
N ALA A 258 9.82 -8.04 -24.44
CA ALA A 258 10.48 -8.90 -23.45
C ALA A 258 10.37 -10.39 -23.76
N ASN A 259 9.24 -10.84 -24.33
CA ASN A 259 9.07 -12.24 -24.75
C ASN A 259 9.86 -12.56 -26.02
N GLN A 260 9.98 -11.64 -26.97
CA GLN A 260 10.79 -11.84 -28.18
C GLN A 260 12.28 -11.96 -27.85
N GLU A 261 12.74 -11.19 -26.86
CA GLU A 261 14.13 -11.18 -26.38
C GLU A 261 14.45 -12.34 -25.42
N CYS A 262 13.43 -13.03 -24.90
CA CYS A 262 13.56 -14.12 -23.95
C CYS A 262 13.40 -15.47 -24.64
N GLU A 263 14.49 -16.24 -24.72
CA GLU A 263 14.49 -17.57 -25.36
C GLU A 263 13.97 -18.69 -24.45
N LYS A 264 13.78 -18.42 -23.14
CA LYS A 264 13.59 -19.46 -22.11
C LYS A 264 12.14 -19.70 -21.71
N GLY A 265 11.21 -18.82 -22.05
CA GLY A 265 9.81 -18.96 -21.68
C GLY A 265 9.03 -17.64 -21.66
N SER A 266 7.83 -17.70 -21.09
CA SER A 266 6.89 -16.59 -21.11
C SER A 266 7.15 -15.56 -20.00
N ILE A 267 7.23 -14.29 -20.39
CA ILE A 267 7.34 -13.13 -19.52
C ILE A 267 5.98 -12.45 -19.37
N SER A 268 5.58 -12.20 -18.11
CA SER A 268 4.38 -11.42 -17.77
C SER A 268 4.61 -9.91 -17.89
N THR A 269 3.52 -9.13 -17.99
CA THR A 269 3.58 -7.66 -17.99
C THR A 269 4.30 -7.11 -16.77
N PHE A 270 4.03 -7.67 -15.59
CA PHE A 270 4.69 -7.28 -14.33
C PHE A 270 6.22 -7.50 -14.41
N GLN A 271 6.65 -8.66 -14.91
CA GLN A 271 8.08 -8.98 -15.05
C GLN A 271 8.77 -8.05 -16.06
N ALA A 272 8.14 -7.78 -17.21
CA ALA A 272 8.67 -6.88 -18.23
C ALA A 272 8.79 -5.43 -17.70
N LEU A 273 7.75 -4.92 -17.04
CA LEU A 273 7.73 -3.59 -16.45
C LEU A 273 8.74 -3.45 -15.30
N SER A 274 8.83 -4.46 -14.43
CA SER A 274 9.83 -4.48 -13.34
C SER A 274 11.25 -4.44 -13.87
N ALA A 275 11.53 -5.23 -14.92
CA ALA A 275 12.83 -5.25 -15.57
C ALA A 275 13.18 -3.92 -16.24
N LEU A 276 12.22 -3.29 -16.93
CA LEU A 276 12.40 -1.97 -17.53
C LEU A 276 12.79 -0.94 -16.46
N LEU A 277 12.01 -0.84 -15.39
CA LEU A 277 12.25 0.11 -14.29
C LEU A 277 13.61 -0.13 -13.64
N TRP A 278 13.95 -1.40 -13.38
CA TRP A 278 15.23 -1.77 -12.79
C TRP A 278 16.41 -1.35 -13.66
N ARG A 279 16.35 -1.63 -14.97
CA ARG A 279 17.39 -1.23 -15.93
C ARG A 279 17.52 0.29 -16.00
N CYS A 280 16.42 0.99 -16.24
CA CYS A 280 16.43 2.45 -16.45
C CYS A 280 16.90 3.20 -15.20
N ILE A 281 16.44 2.80 -14.00
CA ILE A 281 16.88 3.44 -12.75
C ILE A 281 18.34 3.11 -12.45
N THR A 282 18.80 1.88 -12.73
CA THR A 282 20.23 1.52 -12.59
C THR A 282 21.11 2.39 -13.51
N ARG A 283 20.68 2.60 -14.76
CA ARG A 283 21.35 3.47 -15.72
C ARG A 283 21.33 4.93 -15.29
N ALA A 284 20.18 5.45 -14.84
CA ALA A 284 20.03 6.81 -14.33
C ALA A 284 20.93 7.09 -13.13
N ARG A 285 21.16 6.09 -12.26
CA ARG A 285 22.08 6.18 -11.10
C ARG A 285 23.56 6.12 -11.47
N CYS A 286 23.90 5.79 -12.72
CA CYS A 286 25.28 5.63 -13.18
C CYS A 286 26.11 4.70 -12.28
N LEU A 287 25.52 3.58 -11.84
CA LEU A 287 26.19 2.66 -10.92
C LEU A 287 27.46 2.06 -11.56
N PRO A 288 28.56 1.88 -10.80
CA PRO A 288 29.75 1.19 -11.31
C PRO A 288 29.42 -0.20 -11.83
N ILE A 289 30.05 -0.63 -12.94
CA ILE A 289 29.72 -1.90 -13.61
C ILE A 289 29.77 -3.14 -12.69
N LYS A 290 30.64 -3.14 -11.67
CA LYS A 290 30.79 -4.25 -10.71
C LYS A 290 29.87 -4.13 -9.48
N GLN A 291 29.14 -3.02 -9.35
CA GLN A 291 28.23 -2.80 -8.24
C GLN A 291 27.02 -3.71 -8.38
N ASN A 292 26.69 -4.45 -7.32
CA ASN A 292 25.44 -5.20 -7.28
C ASN A 292 24.26 -4.24 -7.27
N THR A 293 23.22 -4.58 -8.02
CA THR A 293 21.91 -3.94 -7.98
C THR A 293 20.82 -4.99 -7.79
N THR A 294 19.74 -4.61 -7.11
CA THR A 294 18.68 -5.53 -6.70
C THR A 294 17.30 -5.00 -7.11
N CYS A 295 16.47 -5.86 -7.70
CA CYS A 295 15.05 -5.61 -7.87
C CYS A 295 14.27 -6.39 -6.82
N ARG A 296 13.54 -5.69 -5.95
CA ARG A 296 12.78 -6.27 -4.83
C ARG A 296 11.28 -5.98 -4.96
N PHE A 297 10.43 -6.93 -4.61
CA PHE A 297 8.99 -6.75 -4.62
C PHE A 297 8.27 -7.74 -3.66
N PRO A 298 7.12 -7.37 -3.09
CA PRO A 298 6.32 -8.27 -2.29
C PRO A 298 5.59 -9.27 -3.18
N ILE A 299 5.47 -10.51 -2.72
CA ILE A 299 4.71 -11.56 -3.39
C ILE A 299 3.73 -12.20 -2.41
N GLN A 300 2.44 -12.22 -2.78
CA GLN A 300 1.39 -12.80 -1.93
C GLN A 300 1.52 -14.33 -1.84
N ASN A 301 1.28 -14.86 -0.64
CA ASN A 301 1.44 -16.29 -0.32
C ASN A 301 0.11 -17.06 -0.36
N ARG A 302 -1.06 -16.39 -0.21
CA ARG A 302 -2.37 -17.03 -0.04
C ARG A 302 -2.64 -18.21 -0.99
N ALA A 303 -2.54 -17.97 -2.30
CA ALA A 303 -2.78 -18.99 -3.33
C ALA A 303 -1.58 -19.91 -3.62
N ARG A 304 -0.42 -19.62 -3.04
CA ARG A 304 0.82 -20.42 -3.23
C ARG A 304 0.95 -21.54 -2.20
N LEU A 305 0.31 -21.37 -1.05
CA LEU A 305 0.32 -22.38 0.01
C LEU A 305 -0.48 -23.62 -0.40
N GLN A 306 -0.10 -24.76 0.16
CA GLN A 306 -0.81 -26.03 0.02
C GLN A 306 -1.14 -26.60 1.41
N PRO A 307 -2.41 -26.59 1.86
CA PRO A 307 -3.58 -26.02 1.18
C PRO A 307 -3.51 -24.48 1.09
N ALA A 308 -4.21 -23.92 0.09
CA ALA A 308 -4.29 -22.48 -0.10
C ALA A 308 -5.04 -21.82 1.06
N LEU A 309 -4.61 -20.60 1.43
CA LEU A 309 -5.38 -19.75 2.34
C LEU A 309 -6.59 -19.18 1.63
N SER A 310 -7.63 -18.89 2.42
CA SER A 310 -8.79 -18.14 1.92
C SER A 310 -8.34 -16.84 1.24
N PRO A 311 -8.90 -16.48 0.08
CA PRO A 311 -8.68 -15.16 -0.50
C PRO A 311 -9.12 -14.02 0.45
N ASN A 312 -10.08 -14.30 1.34
CA ASN A 312 -10.61 -13.36 2.33
C ASN A 312 -9.83 -13.38 3.66
N TYR A 313 -8.69 -14.08 3.73
CA TYR A 313 -7.81 -14.05 4.90
C TYR A 313 -7.40 -12.61 5.24
N PHE A 314 -7.73 -12.17 6.45
CA PHE A 314 -7.43 -10.85 6.98
C PHE A 314 -6.13 -10.87 7.79
N GLY A 315 -5.06 -10.33 7.23
CA GLY A 315 -3.74 -10.34 7.84
C GLY A 315 -2.63 -10.17 6.82
N ASN A 316 -1.37 -10.25 7.27
CA ASN A 316 -0.25 -10.36 6.35
C ASN A 316 -0.10 -11.79 5.83
N SER A 317 -0.01 -11.96 4.52
CA SER A 317 0.36 -13.24 3.88
C SER A 317 1.17 -12.98 2.62
N PHE A 318 2.41 -12.52 2.80
CA PHE A 318 3.34 -12.24 1.71
C PHE A 318 4.79 -12.27 2.20
N HIS A 319 5.73 -12.36 1.26
CA HIS A 319 7.15 -12.11 1.52
C HIS A 319 7.72 -11.08 0.55
N PRO A 320 8.67 -10.23 0.97
CA PRO A 320 9.45 -9.44 0.04
C PRO A 320 10.58 -10.27 -0.57
N ILE A 321 10.45 -10.64 -1.85
CA ILE A 321 11.47 -11.40 -2.60
C ILE A 321 12.31 -10.48 -3.48
N SER A 322 13.46 -10.96 -3.93
CA SER A 322 14.39 -10.17 -4.73
C SER A 322 15.17 -10.99 -5.74
N THR A 323 15.61 -10.33 -6.81
CA THR A 323 16.66 -10.80 -7.71
C THR A 323 17.80 -9.78 -7.75
N THR A 324 19.04 -10.25 -7.90
CA THR A 324 20.26 -9.42 -7.83
C THR A 324 21.23 -9.81 -8.93
N THR A 325 21.84 -8.81 -9.56
CA THR A 325 22.95 -8.98 -10.50
C THR A 325 23.88 -7.76 -10.40
N THR A 326 24.95 -7.71 -11.18
CA THR A 326 25.79 -6.50 -11.29
C THR A 326 25.15 -5.48 -12.25
N ALA A 327 25.42 -4.19 -12.04
CA ALA A 327 24.94 -3.13 -12.92
C ALA A 327 25.42 -3.33 -14.37
N GLY A 328 26.67 -3.78 -14.57
CA GLY A 328 27.20 -4.12 -15.88
C GLY A 328 26.40 -5.22 -16.56
N GLN A 329 26.22 -6.36 -15.89
CA GLN A 329 25.42 -7.47 -16.43
C GLN A 329 23.98 -7.05 -16.72
N LEU A 330 23.35 -6.26 -15.84
CA LEU A 330 21.99 -5.78 -16.05
C LEU A 330 21.88 -4.93 -17.31
N LEU A 331 22.83 -4.01 -17.54
CA LEU A 331 22.75 -3.05 -18.64
C LEU A 331 23.30 -3.58 -19.97
N GLU A 332 24.25 -4.50 -19.95
CA GLU A 332 24.82 -5.14 -21.15
C GLU A 332 23.87 -6.17 -21.79
N ASN A 333 22.99 -6.80 -20.99
CA ASN A 333 21.97 -7.71 -21.49
C ASN A 333 20.70 -6.96 -21.94
N ASN A 334 19.76 -7.67 -22.56
CA ASN A 334 18.50 -7.12 -23.05
C ASN A 334 17.37 -7.12 -21.98
N LEU A 335 16.20 -6.58 -22.32
CA LEU A 335 15.04 -6.53 -21.42
C LEU A 335 14.55 -7.94 -21.08
N GLY A 336 14.49 -8.83 -22.07
CA GLY A 336 14.06 -10.23 -21.87
C GLY A 336 14.89 -10.96 -20.82
N TRP A 337 16.21 -10.78 -20.83
CA TRP A 337 17.12 -11.34 -19.83
C TRP A 337 16.86 -10.81 -18.43
N ALA A 338 16.72 -9.50 -18.28
CA ALA A 338 16.42 -8.88 -16.98
C ALA A 338 15.04 -9.32 -16.45
N ALA A 339 14.04 -9.45 -17.34
CA ALA A 339 12.72 -9.94 -17.00
C ALA A 339 12.73 -11.42 -16.60
N TRP A 340 13.62 -12.22 -17.18
CA TRP A 340 13.82 -13.62 -16.79
C TRP A 340 14.34 -13.75 -15.36
N LEU A 341 15.27 -12.89 -14.93
CA LEU A 341 15.73 -12.87 -13.54
C LEU A 341 14.59 -12.58 -12.54
N VAL A 342 13.66 -11.70 -12.92
CA VAL A 342 12.45 -11.43 -12.15
C VAL A 342 11.51 -12.64 -12.18
N HIS A 343 11.41 -13.32 -13.32
CA HIS A 343 10.65 -14.56 -13.46
C HIS A 343 11.16 -15.66 -12.52
N GLU A 344 12.46 -15.92 -12.48
CA GLU A 344 13.05 -16.94 -11.62
C GLU A 344 12.76 -16.67 -10.14
N ALA A 345 12.89 -15.42 -9.69
CA ALA A 345 12.54 -15.05 -8.32
C ALA A 345 11.06 -15.33 -7.99
N VAL A 346 10.14 -15.05 -8.92
CA VAL A 346 8.69 -15.31 -8.75
C VAL A 346 8.36 -16.81 -8.75
N SER A 347 8.99 -17.56 -9.64
CA SER A 347 8.74 -18.99 -9.84
C SER A 347 9.30 -19.84 -8.72
N ASN A 348 10.45 -19.44 -8.15
CA ASN A 348 11.09 -20.15 -7.04
C ASN A 348 10.39 -19.94 -5.69
N HIS A 349 9.46 -18.99 -5.59
CA HIS A 349 8.70 -18.73 -4.36
C HIS A 349 7.50 -19.67 -4.21
N THR A 350 7.78 -20.96 -3.98
CA THR A 350 6.79 -22.05 -3.85
C THR A 350 6.24 -22.19 -2.42
N ASP A 351 5.26 -23.08 -2.19
CA ASP A 351 4.79 -23.45 -0.85
C ASP A 351 5.95 -23.86 0.07
N SER A 352 6.87 -24.72 -0.41
CA SER A 352 8.03 -25.15 0.36
C SER A 352 8.95 -23.98 0.71
N ALA A 353 9.26 -23.11 -0.24
CA ALA A 353 10.09 -21.93 0.01
C ALA A 353 9.45 -20.96 1.02
N ILE A 354 8.13 -20.80 0.97
CA ILE A 354 7.38 -20.00 1.96
C ILE A 354 7.53 -20.60 3.37
N ARG A 355 7.36 -21.93 3.49
CA ARG A 355 7.46 -22.64 4.77
C ARG A 355 8.88 -22.60 5.33
N ASP A 356 9.89 -22.75 4.48
CA ASP A 356 11.30 -22.67 4.86
C ASP A 356 11.65 -21.28 5.40
N LEU A 357 11.21 -20.20 4.74
CA LEU A 357 11.41 -18.82 5.21
C LEU A 357 10.73 -18.56 6.55
N VAL A 358 9.52 -19.08 6.76
CA VAL A 358 8.83 -18.98 8.04
C VAL A 358 9.60 -19.77 9.11
N HIS A 359 10.06 -20.97 8.80
CA HIS A 359 10.85 -21.79 9.72
C HIS A 359 12.17 -21.09 10.10
N GLU A 360 12.89 -20.51 9.14
CA GLU A 360 14.10 -19.72 9.38
C GLU A 360 13.81 -18.52 10.30
N TYR A 361 12.72 -17.78 10.03
CA TYR A 361 12.29 -16.67 10.87
C TYR A 361 12.03 -17.12 12.32
N MET A 362 11.40 -18.28 12.52
CA MET A 362 11.09 -18.81 13.84
C MET A 362 12.34 -19.16 14.67
N GLN A 363 13.46 -19.50 14.01
CA GLN A 363 14.73 -19.78 14.70
C GLN A 363 15.39 -18.50 15.24
N ASN A 364 15.19 -17.37 14.56
CA ASN A 364 15.76 -16.09 14.96
C ASN A 364 14.86 -14.91 14.53
N PRO A 365 13.75 -14.65 15.27
CA PRO A 365 12.81 -13.58 14.92
C PRO A 365 13.47 -12.20 14.89
N TYR A 366 13.12 -11.39 13.90
CA TYR A 366 13.71 -10.07 13.68
C TYR A 366 12.69 -9.06 13.17
N THR A 367 13.04 -7.77 13.25
CA THR A 367 12.27 -6.68 12.63
C THR A 367 12.98 -6.14 11.39
N TYR A 368 12.21 -5.76 10.37
CA TYR A 368 12.76 -5.06 9.21
C TYR A 368 13.23 -3.67 9.61
N LYS A 369 14.46 -3.34 9.25
CA LYS A 369 15.03 -2.00 9.46
C LYS A 369 14.89 -1.21 8.16
N SER A 370 14.02 -0.20 8.15
CA SER A 370 13.91 0.72 7.01
C SER A 370 15.21 1.49 6.85
N ARG A 371 15.78 1.49 5.63
CA ARG A 371 17.05 2.14 5.28
C ARG A 371 17.03 2.56 3.81
N ASN A 372 17.69 3.66 3.50
CA ASN A 372 17.99 4.02 2.11
C ASN A 372 19.07 3.08 1.55
N ASP A 373 18.80 2.48 0.40
CA ASP A 373 19.79 1.67 -0.33
C ASP A 373 19.66 1.99 -1.82
N ILE A 374 20.54 2.87 -2.29
CA ILE A 374 20.54 3.36 -3.67
C ILE A 374 20.88 2.26 -4.70
N HIS A 375 21.31 1.09 -4.26
CA HIS A 375 21.60 -0.03 -5.16
C HIS A 375 20.37 -0.88 -5.44
N ARG A 376 19.25 -0.61 -4.78
CA ARG A 376 18.02 -1.38 -4.90
C ARG A 376 16.87 -0.53 -5.44
N ILE A 377 15.97 -1.18 -6.16
CA ILE A 377 14.60 -0.67 -6.34
C ILE A 377 13.62 -1.59 -5.60
N MET A 378 12.52 -1.01 -5.13
CA MET A 378 11.43 -1.74 -4.51
C MET A 378 10.10 -1.39 -5.15
N ILE A 379 9.57 -2.32 -5.93
CA ILE A 379 8.21 -2.21 -6.48
C ILE A 379 7.26 -2.74 -5.41
N SER A 380 6.29 -1.92 -5.03
CA SER A 380 5.32 -2.23 -3.99
C SER A 380 3.92 -1.87 -4.46
N SER A 381 2.91 -2.24 -3.65
CA SER A 381 1.52 -2.25 -4.09
C SER A 381 1.31 -3.17 -5.31
N SER A 382 0.15 -3.10 -5.94
CA SER A 382 -0.20 -3.95 -7.08
C SER A 382 -1.32 -3.31 -7.90
N PRO A 383 -1.20 -3.28 -9.24
CA PRO A 383 -2.28 -2.83 -10.11
C PRO A 383 -3.49 -3.78 -10.12
N ARG A 384 -3.39 -4.95 -9.47
CA ARG A 384 -4.51 -5.90 -9.32
C ARG A 384 -5.37 -5.60 -8.10
N PHE A 385 -4.94 -4.68 -7.23
CA PHE A 385 -5.79 -4.27 -6.13
C PHE A 385 -6.95 -3.43 -6.67
N ASP A 386 -8.13 -3.70 -6.17
CA ASP A 386 -9.35 -3.02 -6.60
C ASP A 386 -9.49 -1.68 -5.86
N MET A 387 -8.71 -0.69 -6.30
CA MET A 387 -8.58 0.59 -5.60
C MET A 387 -9.67 1.61 -5.97
N TYR A 388 -10.23 1.49 -7.17
CA TYR A 388 -11.22 2.44 -7.68
C TYR A 388 -12.67 2.01 -7.46
N SER A 389 -12.92 0.78 -7.01
CA SER A 389 -14.28 0.31 -6.68
C SER A 389 -14.76 0.71 -5.28
N CYS A 390 -13.94 1.46 -4.52
CA CYS A 390 -14.32 2.02 -3.23
C CYS A 390 -15.35 3.17 -3.38
N ASP A 391 -16.59 2.83 -3.70
CA ASP A 391 -17.71 3.78 -3.82
C ASP A 391 -18.59 3.77 -2.56
N PHE A 392 -18.59 4.88 -1.83
CA PHE A 392 -19.40 5.08 -0.62
C PHE A 392 -20.74 5.78 -0.92
N GLY A 393 -21.16 5.80 -2.19
CA GLY A 393 -22.36 6.46 -2.70
C GLY A 393 -22.09 7.85 -3.26
N TRP A 394 -20.88 8.09 -3.77
CA TRP A 394 -20.49 9.32 -4.48
C TRP A 394 -19.67 9.03 -5.76
N GLY A 395 -19.62 7.76 -6.17
CA GLY A 395 -18.98 7.33 -7.39
C GLY A 395 -17.50 6.98 -7.23
N LYS A 396 -16.88 6.71 -8.37
CA LYS A 396 -15.49 6.28 -8.52
C LYS A 396 -14.51 7.39 -8.10
N ALA A 397 -13.45 7.01 -7.40
CA ALA A 397 -12.36 7.93 -7.08
C ALA A 397 -11.67 8.45 -8.36
N LEU A 398 -11.20 9.69 -8.32
CA LEU A 398 -10.48 10.36 -9.41
C LEU A 398 -9.01 9.94 -9.47
N ALA A 399 -8.41 9.66 -8.31
CA ALA A 399 -7.00 9.34 -8.21
C ALA A 399 -6.67 8.58 -6.92
N VAL A 400 -5.70 7.68 -7.00
CA VAL A 400 -5.05 7.06 -5.84
C VAL A 400 -3.74 7.80 -5.54
N ARG A 401 -3.47 8.10 -4.27
CA ARG A 401 -2.21 8.70 -3.81
C ARG A 401 -1.65 7.96 -2.61
N SER A 402 -0.37 8.18 -2.32
CA SER A 402 0.28 7.71 -1.08
C SER A 402 0.99 8.83 -0.35
N GLY A 403 1.07 8.68 0.97
CA GLY A 403 1.74 9.65 1.84
C GLY A 403 3.25 9.46 1.89
N ILE A 404 3.89 10.11 2.86
CA ILE A 404 5.36 10.08 3.02
C ILE A 404 5.89 8.74 3.56
N ALA A 405 5.03 7.94 4.19
CA ALA A 405 5.42 6.71 4.86
C ALA A 405 6.11 5.71 3.92
N ASN A 406 7.17 5.06 4.40
CA ASN A 406 7.91 4.02 3.69
C ASN A 406 8.53 4.45 2.33
N LYS A 407 8.65 5.76 2.07
CA LYS A 407 9.36 6.30 0.89
C LYS A 407 10.88 6.32 1.10
N PHE A 408 11.62 6.06 0.03
CA PHE A 408 13.09 6.10 -0.05
C PHE A 408 13.50 6.14 -1.53
N ASP A 409 14.78 6.37 -1.82
CA ASP A 409 15.27 6.42 -3.20
C ASP A 409 15.18 5.03 -3.86
N GLY A 410 14.32 4.91 -4.89
CA GLY A 410 14.04 3.66 -5.59
C GLY A 410 12.77 2.96 -5.11
N LYS A 411 11.94 3.63 -4.29
CA LYS A 411 10.60 3.16 -3.96
C LYS A 411 9.66 3.42 -5.13
N LEU A 412 9.04 2.36 -5.64
CA LEU A 412 8.07 2.40 -6.73
C LEU A 412 6.74 1.83 -6.23
N MET A 413 5.63 2.49 -6.50
CA MET A 413 4.30 2.05 -6.09
C MET A 413 3.39 1.94 -7.30
N ALA A 414 2.95 0.72 -7.59
CA ALA A 414 2.12 0.42 -8.75
C ALA A 414 0.63 0.42 -8.38
N TYR A 415 -0.15 1.16 -9.16
CA TYR A 415 -1.60 1.32 -9.04
C TYR A 415 -2.27 0.87 -10.35
N PRO A 416 -3.54 0.42 -10.31
CA PRO A 416 -4.31 0.30 -11.55
C PRO A 416 -4.38 1.69 -12.19
N GLY A 417 -4.27 1.78 -13.51
CA GLY A 417 -4.57 3.04 -14.20
C GLY A 417 -6.06 3.34 -14.11
N TRP A 418 -6.42 4.63 -14.03
CA TRP A 418 -7.81 5.04 -13.79
C TRP A 418 -8.77 4.57 -14.89
N GLU A 419 -8.33 4.55 -16.16
CA GLU A 419 -9.10 4.04 -17.30
C GLU A 419 -9.45 2.54 -17.20
N GLY A 420 -8.69 1.77 -16.40
CA GLY A 420 -8.83 0.33 -16.30
C GLY A 420 -8.11 -0.42 -17.44
N GLU A 421 -8.67 -1.55 -17.86
CA GLU A 421 -8.18 -2.33 -19.01
C GLU A 421 -6.72 -2.83 -18.92
N GLY A 422 -6.18 -2.92 -17.70
CA GLY A 422 -4.81 -3.37 -17.47
C GLY A 422 -3.74 -2.30 -17.67
N SER A 423 -4.12 -1.02 -17.77
CA SER A 423 -3.21 0.11 -17.60
C SER A 423 -2.65 0.17 -16.17
N VAL A 424 -1.50 0.80 -16.00
CA VAL A 424 -0.80 0.89 -14.72
C VAL A 424 -0.27 2.31 -14.53
N ASP A 425 -0.51 2.88 -13.36
CA ASP A 425 0.15 4.09 -12.90
C ASP A 425 1.24 3.72 -11.91
N ILE A 426 2.42 4.33 -12.01
CA ILE A 426 3.52 4.12 -11.06
C ILE A 426 3.92 5.45 -10.45
N GLU A 427 3.79 5.52 -9.13
CA GLU A 427 4.44 6.57 -8.35
C GLU A 427 5.90 6.16 -8.11
N VAL A 428 6.82 6.94 -8.68
CA VAL A 428 8.26 6.75 -8.63
C VAL A 428 8.84 7.76 -7.65
N CYS A 429 9.51 7.27 -6.61
CA CYS A 429 10.21 8.09 -5.63
C CYS A 429 11.73 7.92 -5.82
N LEU A 430 12.42 8.99 -6.22
CA LEU A 430 13.87 8.97 -6.47
C LEU A 430 14.53 10.23 -5.89
N SER A 431 15.85 10.18 -5.71
CA SER A 431 16.63 11.41 -5.51
C SER A 431 16.41 12.39 -6.68
N PRO A 432 16.49 13.72 -6.44
CA PRO A 432 16.27 14.70 -7.49
C PRO A 432 17.13 14.49 -8.75
N GLU A 433 18.39 14.11 -8.55
CA GLU A 433 19.34 13.85 -9.62
C GLU A 433 18.94 12.61 -10.43
N CYS A 434 18.58 11.52 -9.75
CA CYS A 434 18.18 10.28 -10.41
C CYS A 434 16.85 10.43 -11.15
N MET A 435 15.87 11.17 -10.59
CA MET A 435 14.61 11.45 -11.29
C MET A 435 14.87 12.24 -12.58
N SER A 436 15.69 13.28 -12.49
CA SER A 436 16.04 14.13 -13.65
C SER A 436 16.79 13.37 -14.75
N ALA A 437 17.53 12.32 -14.38
CA ALA A 437 18.18 11.43 -15.33
C ALA A 437 17.20 10.41 -15.94
N LEU A 438 16.30 9.84 -15.14
CA LEU A 438 15.25 8.92 -15.61
C LEU A 438 14.30 9.60 -16.61
N GLU A 439 13.95 10.86 -16.36
CA GLU A 439 13.14 11.71 -17.26
C GLU A 439 13.80 11.99 -18.62
N LYS A 440 15.05 11.56 -18.82
CA LYS A 440 15.79 11.64 -20.09
C LYS A 440 16.14 10.26 -20.66
N ASP A 441 15.76 9.18 -19.97
CA ASP A 441 16.05 7.81 -20.41
C ASP A 441 15.10 7.42 -21.56
N GLU A 442 15.65 7.29 -22.76
CA GLU A 442 14.85 7.02 -23.97
C GLU A 442 14.12 5.68 -23.92
N GLU A 443 14.71 4.65 -23.28
CA GLU A 443 14.07 3.34 -23.16
C GLU A 443 12.85 3.41 -22.23
N PHE A 444 12.94 4.20 -21.17
CA PHE A 444 11.84 4.47 -20.25
C PHE A 444 10.74 5.28 -20.93
N LEU A 445 11.09 6.44 -21.52
CA LEU A 445 10.13 7.34 -22.15
C LEU A 445 9.41 6.73 -23.36
N ALA A 446 10.01 5.77 -24.05
CA ALA A 446 9.37 5.04 -25.14
C ALA A 446 8.16 4.18 -24.70
N VAL A 447 8.00 3.95 -23.38
CA VAL A 447 6.95 3.10 -22.82
C VAL A 447 5.96 3.90 -21.97
N VAL A 448 6.38 5.04 -21.42
CA VAL A 448 5.49 5.98 -20.71
C VAL A 448 4.46 6.53 -21.69
N SER A 449 3.20 6.50 -21.27
CA SER A 449 2.06 7.06 -22.01
C SER A 449 1.67 8.41 -21.40
N PRO A 450 1.08 9.33 -22.18
CA PRO A 450 0.50 10.55 -21.63
C PRO A 450 -0.53 10.23 -20.54
N PRO A 451 -0.57 10.98 -19.42
CA PRO A 451 -1.56 10.75 -18.38
C PRO A 451 -2.96 11.10 -18.86
N ILE A 452 -3.96 10.59 -18.15
CA ILE A 452 -5.37 10.91 -18.43
C ILE A 452 -5.63 12.38 -18.11
N GLU A 453 -6.24 13.10 -19.05
CA GLU A 453 -6.59 14.50 -18.87
C GLU A 453 -7.60 14.69 -17.73
N LEU A 454 -7.40 15.73 -16.92
CA LEU A 454 -8.28 16.05 -15.79
C LEU A 454 -9.75 16.22 -16.22
N GLY A 455 -9.99 16.78 -17.41
CA GLY A 455 -11.34 16.91 -17.96
C GLY A 455 -12.04 15.57 -18.16
N VAL A 456 -11.31 14.51 -18.51
CA VAL A 456 -11.83 13.15 -18.63
C VAL A 456 -12.13 12.56 -17.26
N LEU A 457 -11.23 12.75 -16.28
CA LEU A 457 -11.46 12.31 -14.90
C LEU A 457 -12.74 12.92 -14.32
N LEU A 458 -12.92 14.24 -14.47
CA LEU A 458 -14.10 14.97 -14.01
C LEU A 458 -15.35 14.66 -14.84
N GLY A 459 -15.20 14.44 -16.15
CA GLY A 459 -16.29 14.06 -17.05
C GLY A 459 -16.86 12.67 -16.74
N GLY A 460 -16.01 11.73 -16.33
CA GLY A 460 -16.41 10.38 -15.91
C GLY A 460 -17.26 10.34 -14.63
N VAL A 461 -17.34 11.44 -13.88
CA VAL A 461 -18.22 11.58 -12.70
C VAL A 461 -19.63 12.03 -13.09
N LYS A 462 -19.83 12.58 -14.29
CA LYS A 462 -21.15 13.00 -14.77
C LYS A 462 -21.90 11.83 -15.42
N HIS A 463 -22.71 11.12 -14.63
CA HIS A 463 -24.06 10.63 -14.98
C HIS A 463 -24.59 9.61 -13.94
N VAL A 464 -25.05 10.09 -12.78
CA VAL A 464 -26.16 9.43 -12.05
C VAL A 464 -27.08 10.54 -11.56
N GLY A 465 -27.97 10.98 -12.43
CA GLY A 465 -28.96 12.01 -12.10
C GLY A 465 -29.48 12.70 -13.36
N LEU A 466 -30.74 12.42 -13.68
CA LEU A 466 -31.61 13.11 -14.65
C LEU A 466 -31.58 12.61 -16.11
N LEU A 467 -32.18 11.43 -16.31
CA LEU A 467 -33.06 11.07 -17.44
C LEU A 467 -34.10 10.12 -16.81
N ASN A 468 -35.42 10.31 -16.74
CA ASN A 468 -36.38 11.20 -17.39
C ASN A 468 -37.53 11.49 -16.42
N GLN A 469 -38.37 12.44 -16.84
CA GLN A 469 -39.69 12.85 -16.33
C GLN A 469 -40.57 11.72 -15.79
#